data_AF-A0A3A9AVM3-F1
#
_entry.id   AF-A0A3A9AVM3-F1
#
_cell.length_a   1.000
_cell.length_b   1.000
_cell.length_c   1.000
_cell.angle_alpha   90.00
_cell.angle_beta   90.00
_cell.angle_gamma   90.00
#
_symmetry.space_group_name_H-M   'P 1'
#
loop_
_entity.id
_entity.type
_entity.pdbx_description
1 polymer ?
#
loop_
_entity_poly.entity_id
_entity_poly.type
_entity_poly.pdbx_seq_one_letter_code
_entity_poly.pdbx_strand_id
1 'polypeptide(L)'
;MTEYSKREVNRAGKTLLDATEPTAESYACSVVNYWRKLHEEALQRFFADSSEVLKANPDSVLAGRIKKFDTVVNKLKRPNNPSDLATMHDIAGCRIVVPDMETLNIVCDQLISSPNYKKSKDYIASPKSNGYRCHHLFFAYNDLPCGKQLYLELQVRTRQQHAWATAVEMYDRIRKTRLKFGESDPNASIFFSRWAELISQIESGNTPDVELIRASFPDVDSLYDHNRIKALLKAACDSTAIVGDVPELSYNDYCLISFYFDLQTITLEKIEADQAVARYFDKERQSEEADFVLVRGSSIEQLKTMYPNYFGDISDFLALIEQHPSIFA
;
A
#
# COMPACT_ATOMS: atom_id res chain seq x y z
N MET A 1 -9.00 6.10 28.12
CA MET A 1 -9.77 6.14 26.85
C MET A 1 -11.05 5.36 27.06
N THR A 2 -12.18 5.82 26.56
CA THR A 2 -13.42 5.03 26.54
C THR A 2 -13.18 3.77 25.71
N GLU A 3 -13.44 2.59 26.27
CA GLU A 3 -13.37 1.34 25.53
C GLU A 3 -14.67 1.07 24.79
N TYR A 4 -14.58 0.63 23.54
CA TYR A 4 -15.76 0.31 22.72
C TYR A 4 -15.81 -1.19 22.42
N SER A 5 -17.02 -1.76 22.48
CA SER A 5 -17.28 -3.13 22.05
C SER A 5 -17.28 -3.26 20.52
N LYS A 6 -17.08 -4.48 20.00
CA LYS A 6 -17.19 -4.75 18.55
C LYS A 6 -18.55 -4.32 17.96
N ARG A 7 -19.62 -4.43 18.75
CA ARG A 7 -20.97 -3.99 18.35
C ARG A 7 -21.04 -2.47 18.19
N GLU A 8 -20.45 -1.72 19.11
CA GLU A 8 -20.38 -0.26 19.03
C GLU A 8 -19.51 0.20 17.86
N VAL A 9 -18.39 -0.47 17.63
CA VAL A 9 -17.50 -0.22 16.48
C VAL A 9 -18.26 -0.41 15.16
N ASN A 10 -18.98 -1.53 15.00
CA ASN A 10 -19.78 -1.76 13.80
C ASN A 10 -20.93 -0.75 13.66
N ARG A 11 -21.57 -0.37 14.77
CA ARG A 11 -22.62 0.66 14.76
C ARG A 11 -22.05 2.01 14.30
N ALA A 12 -20.90 2.42 14.81
CA ALA A 12 -20.23 3.64 14.37
C ALA A 12 -19.87 3.61 12.88
N GLY A 13 -19.36 2.48 12.38
CA GLY A 13 -19.11 2.29 10.96
C GLY A 13 -20.36 2.51 10.09
N LYS A 14 -21.52 2.03 10.54
CA LYS A 14 -22.82 2.27 9.87
C LYS A 14 -23.28 3.72 10.01
N THR A 15 -23.12 4.33 11.19
CA THR A 15 -23.45 5.73 11.41
C THR A 15 -22.71 6.65 10.43
N LEU A 16 -21.45 6.39 10.07
CA LEU A 16 -20.73 7.18 9.06
C LEU A 16 -21.30 7.08 7.64
N LEU A 17 -22.16 6.10 7.36
CA LEU A 17 -22.83 5.96 6.07
C LEU A 17 -24.12 6.78 6.01
N ASP A 18 -24.81 6.90 7.14
CA ASP A 18 -26.18 7.41 7.23
C ASP A 18 -26.31 8.73 8.00
N ALA A 19 -25.25 9.19 8.67
CA ALA A 19 -25.31 10.36 9.55
C ALA A 19 -25.60 11.65 8.78
N THR A 20 -26.69 12.32 9.17
CA THR A 20 -27.01 13.69 8.78
C THR A 20 -26.70 14.70 9.90
N GLU A 21 -26.51 14.22 11.13
CA GLU A 21 -26.28 15.03 12.33
C GLU A 21 -24.77 15.13 12.65
N PRO A 22 -24.19 16.34 12.74
CA PRO A 22 -22.75 16.53 12.97
C PRO A 22 -22.21 15.89 14.25
N THR A 23 -23.03 15.80 15.29
CA THR A 23 -22.62 15.20 16.58
C THR A 23 -22.50 13.67 16.49
N ALA A 24 -23.42 13.02 15.77
CA ALA A 24 -23.40 11.58 15.55
C ALA A 24 -22.21 11.18 14.65
N GLU A 25 -21.92 11.99 13.63
CA GLU A 25 -20.76 11.82 12.76
C GLU A 25 -19.45 11.95 13.56
N SER A 26 -19.30 13.03 14.35
CA SER A 26 -18.10 13.24 15.16
C SER A 26 -17.84 12.09 16.15
N TYR A 27 -18.90 11.60 16.81
CA TYR A 27 -18.79 10.42 17.67
C TYR A 27 -18.34 9.19 16.86
N ALA A 28 -18.95 8.92 15.71
CA ALA A 28 -18.59 7.77 14.89
C ALA A 28 -17.15 7.84 14.38
N CYS A 29 -16.67 9.02 13.97
CA CYS A 29 -15.27 9.27 13.63
C CYS A 29 -14.32 8.90 14.78
N SER A 30 -14.68 9.28 16.02
CA SER A 30 -13.87 8.96 17.21
C SER A 30 -13.77 7.45 17.47
N VAL A 31 -14.86 6.71 17.26
CA VAL A 31 -14.88 5.24 17.42
C VAL A 31 -14.08 4.54 16.32
N VAL A 32 -14.15 5.03 15.08
CA VAL A 32 -13.31 4.51 13.98
C VAL A 32 -11.83 4.73 14.28
N ASN A 33 -11.44 5.93 14.71
CA ASN A 33 -10.05 6.21 15.07
C ASN A 33 -9.59 5.41 16.29
N TYR A 34 -10.44 5.20 17.30
CA TYR A 34 -10.16 4.25 18.37
C TYR A 34 -9.85 2.86 17.82
N TRP A 35 -10.69 2.34 16.92
CA TRP A 35 -10.49 1.02 16.35
C TRP A 35 -9.23 0.93 15.49
N ARG A 36 -8.93 1.97 14.69
CA ARG A 36 -7.68 2.10 13.92
C ARG A 36 -6.45 2.14 14.83
N LYS A 37 -6.52 2.83 15.96
CA LYS A 37 -5.44 2.88 16.95
C LYS A 37 -5.14 1.50 17.53
N LEU A 38 -6.17 0.73 17.91
CA LEU A 38 -5.94 -0.63 18.43
C LEU A 38 -5.19 -1.53 17.43
N HIS A 39 -5.39 -1.33 16.13
CA HIS A 39 -4.70 -2.11 15.10
C HIS A 39 -3.19 -1.88 15.04
N GLU A 40 -2.67 -0.87 15.74
CA GLU A 40 -1.23 -0.73 15.98
C GLU A 40 -0.66 -1.92 16.75
N GLU A 41 -1.41 -2.50 17.70
CA GLU A 41 -0.96 -3.68 18.44
C GLU A 41 -0.81 -4.91 17.52
N ALA A 42 -1.74 -5.10 16.58
CA ALA A 42 -1.66 -6.16 15.59
C ALA A 42 -0.48 -5.96 14.63
N LEU A 43 -0.24 -4.70 14.23
CA LEU A 43 0.90 -4.31 13.41
C LEU A 43 2.22 -4.66 14.12
N GLN A 44 2.42 -4.16 15.34
CA GLN A 44 3.62 -4.41 16.14
C GLN A 44 3.84 -5.89 16.41
N ARG A 45 2.77 -6.64 16.72
CA ARG A 45 2.86 -8.09 16.90
C ARG A 45 3.33 -8.79 15.63
N PHE A 46 2.83 -8.41 14.46
CA PHE A 46 3.30 -8.98 13.20
C PHE A 46 4.78 -8.66 12.91
N PHE A 47 5.24 -7.44 13.19
CA PHE A 47 6.67 -7.10 13.08
C PHE A 47 7.54 -8.02 13.95
N ALA A 48 7.09 -8.37 15.16
CA ALA A 48 7.79 -9.31 16.03
C ALA A 48 7.74 -10.75 15.48
N ASP A 49 6.54 -11.24 15.14
CA ASP A 49 6.32 -12.60 14.65
C ASP A 49 7.08 -12.90 13.34
N SER A 50 7.26 -11.90 12.47
CA SER A 50 7.95 -12.04 11.17
C SER A 50 9.46 -11.83 11.25
N SER A 51 10.02 -11.47 12.41
CA SER A 51 11.44 -11.12 12.56
C SER A 51 12.38 -12.25 12.13
N GLU A 52 12.13 -13.49 12.55
CA GLU A 52 12.98 -14.65 12.18
C GLU A 52 12.89 -14.98 10.68
N VAL A 53 11.70 -14.83 10.08
CA VAL A 53 11.51 -15.00 8.63
C VAL A 53 12.35 -13.96 7.87
N LEU A 54 12.34 -12.71 8.31
CA LEU A 54 13.11 -11.65 7.65
C LEU A 54 14.62 -11.80 7.88
N LYS A 55 15.06 -12.27 9.06
CA LYS A 55 16.48 -12.58 9.31
C LYS A 55 16.99 -13.69 8.39
N ALA A 56 16.15 -14.68 8.09
CA ALA A 56 16.49 -15.75 7.16
C ALA A 56 16.49 -15.31 5.68
N ASN A 57 15.84 -14.18 5.36
CA ASN A 57 15.70 -13.64 4.01
C ASN A 57 16.13 -12.16 3.97
N PRO A 58 17.42 -11.85 4.17
CA PRO A 58 17.91 -10.49 4.47
C PRO A 58 17.69 -9.46 3.36
N ASP A 59 17.49 -9.91 2.11
CA ASP A 59 17.14 -9.04 0.98
C ASP A 59 15.66 -8.65 0.92
N SER A 60 14.88 -9.10 1.89
CA SER A 60 13.45 -8.81 2.03
C SER A 60 13.21 -7.58 2.90
N VAL A 61 12.28 -6.75 2.48
CA VAL A 61 11.94 -5.49 3.17
C VAL A 61 10.51 -5.54 3.67
N LEU A 62 10.32 -5.39 4.99
CA LEU A 62 8.99 -5.29 5.62
C LEU A 62 8.62 -3.82 5.86
N ALA A 63 7.47 -3.43 5.32
CA ALA A 63 6.81 -2.16 5.56
C ALA A 63 5.45 -2.39 6.23
N GLY A 64 4.98 -1.45 7.04
CA GLY A 64 3.73 -1.56 7.78
C GLY A 64 3.09 -0.21 8.04
N ARG A 65 1.77 -0.12 7.89
CA ARG A 65 1.02 1.11 8.15
C ARG A 65 -0.40 0.82 8.65
N ILE A 66 -0.98 1.81 9.31
CA ILE A 66 -2.42 1.85 9.58
C ILE A 66 -3.13 2.49 8.38
N LYS A 67 -4.26 1.90 7.99
CA LYS A 67 -5.07 2.37 6.88
C LYS A 67 -5.68 3.74 7.19
N LYS A 68 -5.73 4.60 6.17
CA LYS A 68 -6.28 5.96 6.22
C LYS A 68 -7.77 5.99 6.56
N PHE A 69 -8.20 7.03 7.26
CA PHE A 69 -9.59 7.21 7.65
C PHE A 69 -10.53 7.13 6.44
N ASP A 70 -10.28 7.94 5.43
CA ASP A 70 -11.13 8.01 4.23
C ASP A 70 -11.13 6.69 3.45
N THR A 71 -10.02 5.95 3.46
CA THR A 71 -9.97 4.64 2.79
C THR A 71 -10.76 3.59 3.59
N VAL A 72 -10.83 3.69 4.92
CA VAL A 72 -11.73 2.88 5.74
C VAL A 72 -13.18 3.22 5.43
N VAL A 73 -13.55 4.50 5.48
CA VAL A 73 -14.92 4.98 5.18
C VAL A 73 -15.36 4.59 3.77
N ASN A 74 -14.52 4.81 2.75
CA ASN A 74 -14.81 4.43 1.37
C ASN A 74 -14.98 2.91 1.20
N LYS A 75 -14.32 2.09 2.03
CA LYS A 75 -14.51 0.64 2.02
C LYS A 75 -15.83 0.23 2.68
N LEU A 76 -16.26 0.94 3.73
CA LEU A 76 -17.57 0.74 4.35
C LEU A 76 -18.71 1.08 3.37
N LYS A 77 -18.54 2.11 2.53
CA LYS A 77 -19.52 2.57 1.53
C LYS A 77 -19.72 1.63 0.31
N ARG A 78 -18.95 0.55 0.17
CA ARG A 78 -18.98 -0.29 -1.05
C ARG A 78 -20.30 -1.08 -1.16
N PRO A 79 -21.12 -0.86 -2.20
CA PRO A 79 -22.47 -1.45 -2.30
C PRO A 79 -22.47 -2.98 -2.32
N ASN A 80 -21.49 -3.59 -2.99
CA ASN A 80 -21.48 -5.02 -3.31
C ASN A 80 -20.61 -5.87 -2.37
N ASN A 81 -19.94 -5.24 -1.38
CA ASN A 81 -19.12 -5.95 -0.40
C ASN A 81 -18.90 -5.09 0.86
N PRO A 82 -19.99 -4.71 1.57
CA PRO A 82 -19.87 -3.95 2.81
C PRO A 82 -19.07 -4.78 3.83
N SER A 83 -17.90 -4.28 4.20
CA SER A 83 -17.12 -4.88 5.28
C SER A 83 -17.61 -4.29 6.61
N ASP A 84 -17.88 -5.13 7.61
CA ASP A 84 -18.07 -4.65 8.96
C ASP A 84 -16.73 -4.13 9.51
N LEU A 85 -16.71 -2.92 10.07
CA LEU A 85 -15.49 -2.27 10.58
C LEU A 85 -14.69 -3.17 11.54
N ALA A 86 -15.37 -3.89 12.43
CA ALA A 86 -14.75 -4.80 13.39
C ALA A 86 -14.12 -6.05 12.76
N THR A 87 -14.43 -6.34 11.49
CA THR A 87 -13.93 -7.51 10.74
C THR A 87 -13.13 -7.11 9.50
N MET A 88 -12.85 -5.81 9.32
CA MET A 88 -12.06 -5.32 8.22
C MET A 88 -10.60 -5.78 8.39
N HIS A 89 -10.13 -6.63 7.47
CA HIS A 89 -8.84 -7.28 7.65
C HIS A 89 -7.63 -6.37 7.37
N ASP A 90 -7.85 -5.25 6.66
CA ASP A 90 -6.78 -4.40 6.12
C ASP A 90 -6.67 -3.04 6.83
N ILE A 91 -7.13 -2.95 8.09
CA ILE A 91 -6.89 -1.76 8.91
C ILE A 91 -5.39 -1.69 9.29
N ALA A 92 -4.82 -2.80 9.76
CA ALA A 92 -3.36 -2.97 9.79
C ALA A 92 -2.92 -3.62 8.46
N GLY A 93 -2.07 -2.91 7.72
CA GLY A 93 -1.56 -3.37 6.44
C GLY A 93 -0.04 -3.48 6.45
N CYS A 94 0.48 -4.67 6.19
CA CYS A 94 1.90 -4.94 5.99
C CYS A 94 2.21 -5.24 4.54
N ARG A 95 3.47 -5.02 4.15
CA ARG A 95 4.01 -5.43 2.87
C ARG A 95 5.40 -6.01 3.08
N ILE A 96 5.65 -7.19 2.51
CA ILE A 96 7.00 -7.71 2.38
C ILE A 96 7.37 -7.67 0.89
N VAL A 97 8.47 -6.98 0.58
CA VAL A 97 9.06 -6.92 -0.76
C VAL A 97 10.27 -7.83 -0.78
N VAL A 98 10.24 -8.85 -1.63
CA VAL A 98 11.31 -9.85 -1.80
C VAL A 98 12.03 -9.65 -3.13
N PRO A 99 13.28 -10.13 -3.30
CA PRO A 99 14.02 -9.97 -4.55
C PRO A 99 13.33 -10.65 -5.76
N ASP A 100 12.82 -11.87 -5.59
CA ASP A 100 12.33 -12.73 -6.67
C ASP A 100 11.19 -13.66 -6.23
N MET A 101 10.67 -14.45 -7.19
CA MET A 101 9.58 -15.39 -6.97
C MET A 101 9.98 -16.59 -6.11
N GLU A 102 11.25 -17.01 -6.12
CA GLU A 102 11.73 -18.10 -5.27
C GLU A 102 11.64 -17.69 -3.79
N THR A 103 12.21 -16.54 -3.46
CA THR A 103 12.14 -15.95 -2.12
C THR A 103 10.70 -15.65 -1.72
N LEU A 104 9.84 -15.22 -2.66
CA LEU A 104 8.41 -15.02 -2.41
C LEU A 104 7.74 -16.27 -1.89
N ASN A 105 7.96 -17.40 -2.55
CA ASN A 105 7.37 -18.68 -2.18
C ASN A 105 7.89 -19.13 -0.80
N ILE A 106 9.21 -19.05 -0.56
CA ILE A 106 9.82 -19.39 0.73
C ILE A 106 9.22 -18.56 1.87
N VAL A 107 9.15 -17.24 1.70
CA VAL A 107 8.59 -16.33 2.71
C VAL A 107 7.10 -16.62 2.94
N CYS A 108 6.33 -16.88 1.89
CA CYS A 108 4.91 -17.21 2.04
C CYS A 108 4.71 -18.52 2.81
N ASP A 109 5.45 -19.58 2.46
CA ASP A 109 5.36 -20.89 3.13
C ASP A 109 5.73 -20.79 4.62
N GLN A 110 6.79 -20.05 4.94
CA GLN A 110 7.19 -19.79 6.32
C GLN A 110 6.10 -19.04 7.10
N LEU A 111 5.48 -18.02 6.51
CA LEU A 111 4.46 -17.21 7.18
C LEU A 111 3.10 -17.91 7.31
N ILE A 112 2.74 -18.78 6.36
CA ILE A 112 1.51 -19.58 6.42
C ILE A 112 1.55 -20.60 7.57
N SER A 113 2.75 -21.02 8.00
CA SER A 113 2.93 -21.89 9.17
C SER A 113 2.59 -21.23 10.52
N SER A 114 2.41 -19.90 10.54
CA SER A 114 2.07 -19.16 11.75
C SER A 114 0.73 -19.62 12.36
N PRO A 115 0.62 -19.76 13.69
CA PRO A 115 -0.67 -20.06 14.34
C PRO A 115 -1.71 -18.94 14.16
N ASN A 116 -1.26 -17.73 13.81
CA ASN A 116 -2.12 -16.57 13.58
C ASN A 116 -2.63 -16.48 12.13
N TYR A 117 -2.11 -17.31 11.21
CA TYR A 117 -2.56 -17.35 9.81
C TYR A 117 -4.03 -17.77 9.71
N LYS A 118 -4.76 -17.17 8.75
CA LYS A 118 -6.18 -17.47 8.51
C LYS A 118 -6.48 -17.95 7.10
N LYS A 119 -6.02 -17.21 6.09
CA LYS A 119 -6.31 -17.49 4.67
C LYS A 119 -5.39 -16.66 3.79
N SER A 120 -5.36 -16.98 2.50
CA SER A 120 -4.65 -16.22 1.48
C SER A 120 -5.50 -15.93 0.25
N LYS A 121 -5.03 -14.99 -0.59
CA LYS A 121 -5.51 -14.77 -1.96
C LYS A 121 -4.30 -14.57 -2.87
N ASP A 122 -4.19 -15.41 -3.88
CA ASP A 122 -3.06 -15.38 -4.81
C ASP A 122 -3.41 -14.60 -6.08
N TYR A 123 -3.03 -13.31 -6.13
CA TYR A 123 -3.16 -12.51 -7.35
C TYR A 123 -1.94 -12.63 -8.27
N ILE A 124 -0.94 -13.45 -7.94
CA ILE A 124 0.14 -13.78 -8.87
C ILE A 124 -0.35 -14.87 -9.82
N ALA A 125 -0.96 -15.92 -9.28
CA ALA A 125 -1.58 -17.00 -10.07
C ALA A 125 -2.88 -16.58 -10.75
N SER A 126 -3.64 -15.65 -10.16
CA SER A 126 -4.89 -15.12 -10.72
C SER A 126 -4.89 -13.58 -10.67
N PRO A 127 -4.16 -12.91 -11.59
CA PRO A 127 -4.02 -11.46 -11.59
C PRO A 127 -5.36 -10.75 -11.79
N LYS A 128 -5.46 -9.53 -11.29
CA LYS A 128 -6.62 -8.67 -11.59
C LYS A 128 -6.57 -8.22 -13.05
N SER A 129 -7.72 -7.79 -13.56
CA SER A 129 -7.86 -7.29 -14.94
C SER A 129 -6.96 -6.11 -15.29
N ASN A 130 -6.47 -5.36 -14.30
CA ASN A 130 -5.55 -4.24 -14.50
C ASN A 130 -4.07 -4.65 -14.40
N GLY A 131 -3.75 -5.95 -14.38
CA GLY A 131 -2.39 -6.47 -14.27
C GLY A 131 -1.84 -6.54 -12.83
N TYR A 132 -2.61 -6.17 -11.82
CA TYR A 132 -2.16 -6.23 -10.43
C TYR A 132 -1.84 -7.67 -9.99
N ARG A 133 -0.61 -7.85 -9.50
CA ARG A 133 -0.06 -9.11 -8.95
C ARG A 133 0.49 -8.92 -7.54
N CYS A 134 0.18 -9.86 -6.64
CA CYS A 134 0.62 -9.91 -5.24
C CYS A 134 0.06 -11.16 -4.55
N HIS A 135 0.77 -11.74 -3.60
CA HIS A 135 0.20 -12.75 -2.70
C HIS A 135 -0.31 -12.09 -1.41
N HIS A 136 -1.61 -12.17 -1.15
CA HIS A 136 -2.23 -11.61 0.06
C HIS A 136 -2.35 -12.68 1.13
N LEU A 137 -1.75 -12.47 2.31
CA LEU A 137 -1.93 -13.30 3.49
C LEU A 137 -2.74 -12.55 4.55
N PHE A 138 -3.64 -13.23 5.23
CA PHE A 138 -4.49 -12.65 6.26
C PHE A 138 -4.23 -13.32 7.60
N PHE A 139 -4.02 -12.52 8.64
CA PHE A 139 -3.75 -12.95 10.01
C PHE A 139 -4.85 -12.46 10.96
N ALA A 140 -5.07 -13.19 12.06
CA ALA A 140 -5.91 -12.72 13.15
C ALA A 140 -5.25 -13.02 14.50
N TYR A 141 -5.17 -11.98 15.33
CA TYR A 141 -4.57 -12.01 16.65
C TYR A 141 -5.65 -11.95 17.70
N ASN A 142 -5.62 -12.85 18.69
CA ASN A 142 -6.64 -12.95 19.75
C ASN A 142 -6.10 -12.63 21.15
N ASP A 143 -4.78 -12.50 21.28
CA ASP A 143 -4.00 -12.41 22.51
C ASP A 143 -3.32 -11.04 22.67
N LEU A 144 -3.90 -10.00 22.06
CA LEU A 144 -3.36 -8.63 22.12
C LEU A 144 -3.74 -7.93 23.44
N PRO A 145 -2.91 -6.97 23.93
CA PRO A 145 -3.18 -6.20 25.15
C PRO A 145 -4.57 -5.56 25.23
N CYS A 146 -5.12 -5.08 24.11
CA CYS A 146 -6.46 -4.50 24.06
C CYS A 146 -7.60 -5.50 24.32
N GLY A 147 -7.31 -6.80 24.41
CA GLY A 147 -8.30 -7.86 24.63
C GLY A 147 -9.30 -8.03 23.48
N LYS A 148 -9.04 -7.42 22.31
CA LYS A 148 -9.86 -7.57 21.10
C LYS A 148 -9.15 -8.48 20.11
N GLN A 149 -9.93 -9.30 19.41
CA GLN A 149 -9.41 -9.94 18.20
C GLN A 149 -9.31 -8.91 17.07
N LEU A 150 -8.10 -8.70 16.56
CA LEU A 150 -7.78 -7.78 15.48
C LEU A 150 -7.18 -8.53 14.29
N TYR A 151 -7.25 -7.92 13.11
CA TYR A 151 -6.83 -8.53 11.85
C TYR A 151 -5.71 -7.74 11.19
N LEU A 152 -4.91 -8.44 10.38
CA LEU A 152 -3.85 -7.85 9.59
C LEU A 152 -3.83 -8.45 8.18
N GLU A 153 -3.69 -7.60 7.18
CA GLU A 153 -3.44 -7.99 5.79
C GLU A 153 -1.96 -7.79 5.48
N LEU A 154 -1.29 -8.85 5.04
CA LEU A 154 0.05 -8.80 4.50
C LEU A 154 0.02 -8.95 2.98
N GLN A 155 0.78 -8.10 2.30
CA GLN A 155 1.00 -8.14 0.86
C GLN A 155 2.44 -8.57 0.58
N VAL A 156 2.65 -9.77 0.03
CA VAL A 156 3.97 -10.23 -0.40
C VAL A 156 4.13 -10.00 -1.90
N ARG A 157 5.22 -9.34 -2.30
CA ARG A 157 5.51 -8.97 -3.71
C ARG A 157 6.99 -9.09 -4.00
N THR A 158 7.33 -9.38 -5.24
CA THR A 158 8.70 -9.16 -5.75
C THR A 158 9.02 -7.66 -5.86
N ARG A 159 10.30 -7.32 -6.05
CA ARG A 159 10.73 -5.95 -6.36
C ARG A 159 10.04 -5.40 -7.61
N GLN A 160 9.94 -6.20 -8.68
CA GLN A 160 9.30 -5.77 -9.93
C GLN A 160 7.79 -5.56 -9.79
N GLN A 161 7.10 -6.47 -9.10
CA GLN A 161 5.67 -6.31 -8.78
C GLN A 161 5.45 -5.07 -7.89
N HIS A 162 6.37 -4.79 -6.96
CA HIS A 162 6.30 -3.58 -6.14
C HIS A 162 6.51 -2.32 -6.98
N ALA A 163 7.55 -2.27 -7.82
CA ALA A 163 7.88 -1.15 -8.70
C ALA A 163 6.71 -0.80 -9.64
N TRP A 164 6.13 -1.82 -10.30
CA TRP A 164 4.92 -1.67 -11.11
C TRP A 164 3.78 -1.05 -10.31
N ALA A 165 3.50 -1.60 -9.13
CA ALA A 165 2.41 -1.08 -8.32
C ALA A 165 2.69 0.37 -7.89
N THR A 166 3.92 0.72 -7.51
CA THR A 166 4.29 2.09 -7.14
C THR A 166 4.07 3.05 -8.30
N ALA A 167 4.45 2.67 -9.53
CA ALA A 167 4.24 3.47 -10.73
C ALA A 167 2.77 3.69 -11.06
N VAL A 168 1.92 2.66 -10.94
CA VAL A 168 0.46 2.83 -11.09
C VAL A 168 -0.09 3.78 -10.01
N GLU A 169 0.43 3.73 -8.78
CA GLU A 169 0.00 4.60 -7.67
C GLU A 169 0.35 6.05 -7.95
N MET A 170 1.56 6.29 -8.46
CA MET A 170 2.01 7.59 -8.91
C MET A 170 1.16 8.12 -10.07
N TYR A 171 0.89 7.30 -11.09
CA TYR A 171 0.04 7.68 -12.21
C TYR A 171 -1.37 8.10 -11.76
N ASP A 172 -2.01 7.26 -10.93
CA ASP A 172 -3.34 7.51 -10.36
C ASP A 172 -3.39 8.89 -9.70
N ARG A 173 -2.36 9.21 -8.91
CA ARG A 173 -2.24 10.49 -8.20
C ARG A 173 -2.06 11.67 -9.16
N ILE A 174 -1.13 11.58 -10.11
CA ILE A 174 -0.86 12.66 -11.08
C ILE A 174 -2.11 12.99 -11.90
N ARG A 175 -2.85 11.95 -12.32
CA ARG A 175 -4.01 12.10 -13.19
C ARG A 175 -5.31 12.32 -12.42
N LYS A 176 -5.28 12.25 -11.08
CA LYS A 176 -6.45 12.19 -10.20
C LYS A 176 -7.44 11.09 -10.67
N THR A 177 -6.89 9.96 -11.11
CA THR A 177 -7.63 8.75 -11.53
C THR A 177 -7.50 7.64 -10.48
N ARG A 178 -8.30 6.58 -10.59
CA ARG A 178 -8.20 5.40 -9.73
C ARG A 178 -8.04 4.10 -10.54
N LEU A 179 -7.03 3.99 -11.41
CA LEU A 179 -6.76 2.79 -12.21
C LEU A 179 -6.52 1.54 -11.35
N LYS A 180 -5.90 1.69 -10.18
CA LYS A 180 -5.78 0.57 -9.21
C LYS A 180 -7.12 -0.01 -8.77
N PHE A 181 -8.16 0.81 -8.85
CA PHE A 181 -9.53 0.50 -8.44
C PHE A 181 -10.49 0.38 -9.63
N GLY A 182 -9.99 0.40 -10.88
CA GLY A 182 -10.75 0.13 -12.08
C GLY A 182 -11.41 1.33 -12.77
N GLU A 183 -10.97 2.58 -12.51
CA GLU A 183 -11.42 3.75 -13.29
C GLU A 183 -10.82 3.79 -14.72
N SER A 184 -11.43 4.56 -15.63
CA SER A 184 -11.15 4.48 -17.06
C SER A 184 -10.14 5.53 -17.56
N ASP A 185 -8.86 5.14 -17.60
CA ASP A 185 -7.93 5.58 -18.66
C ASP A 185 -7.52 4.32 -19.44
N PRO A 186 -8.19 4.00 -20.57
CA PRO A 186 -7.93 2.77 -21.31
C PRO A 186 -6.46 2.65 -21.76
N ASN A 187 -5.83 3.77 -22.12
CA ASN A 187 -4.47 3.80 -22.64
C ASN A 187 -3.48 3.49 -21.51
N ALA A 188 -3.68 4.09 -20.34
CA ALA A 188 -2.88 3.77 -19.16
C ALA A 188 -3.12 2.34 -18.65
N SER A 189 -4.37 1.87 -18.67
CA SER A 189 -4.71 0.49 -18.30
C SER A 189 -3.96 -0.52 -19.19
N ILE A 190 -3.95 -0.30 -20.51
CA ILE A 190 -3.21 -1.13 -21.46
C ILE A 190 -1.70 -1.01 -21.24
N PHE A 191 -1.20 0.21 -21.04
CA PHE A 191 0.21 0.47 -20.74
C PHE A 191 0.68 -0.36 -19.54
N PHE A 192 -0.01 -0.25 -18.41
CA PHE A 192 0.37 -0.97 -17.19
C PHE A 192 0.13 -2.47 -17.31
N SER A 193 -0.92 -2.92 -18.00
CA SER A 193 -1.18 -4.35 -18.19
C SER A 193 -0.09 -5.04 -19.03
N ARG A 194 0.42 -4.37 -20.08
CA ARG A 194 1.57 -4.87 -20.87
C ARG A 194 2.83 -5.02 -20.01
N TRP A 195 3.14 -4.02 -19.18
CA TRP A 195 4.28 -4.10 -18.25
C TRP A 195 4.11 -5.20 -17.19
N ALA A 196 2.90 -5.38 -16.66
CA ALA A 196 2.61 -6.45 -15.71
C ALA A 196 2.81 -7.84 -16.34
N GLU A 197 2.46 -8.00 -17.62
CA GLU A 197 2.67 -9.25 -18.36
C GLU A 197 4.15 -9.50 -18.64
N LEU A 198 4.92 -8.47 -19.05
CA LEU A 198 6.36 -8.57 -19.19
C LEU A 198 7.03 -9.04 -17.90
N ILE A 199 6.69 -8.40 -16.76
CA ILE A 199 7.20 -8.78 -15.44
C ILE A 199 6.88 -10.25 -15.15
N SER A 200 5.66 -10.70 -15.44
CA SER A 200 5.27 -12.10 -15.25
C SER A 200 6.12 -13.08 -16.05
N GLN A 201 6.45 -12.75 -17.31
CA GLN A 201 7.28 -13.61 -18.16
C GLN A 201 8.71 -13.69 -17.66
N ILE A 202 9.30 -12.54 -17.27
CA ILE A 202 10.63 -12.46 -16.64
C ILE A 202 10.66 -13.30 -15.36
N GLU A 203 9.67 -13.14 -14.49
CA GLU A 203 9.57 -13.84 -13.21
C GLU A 203 9.32 -15.35 -13.35
N SER A 204 8.80 -15.79 -14.50
CA SER A 204 8.64 -17.22 -14.83
C SER A 204 9.92 -17.86 -15.34
N GLY A 205 11.02 -17.09 -15.48
CA GLY A 205 12.28 -17.57 -16.05
C GLY A 205 12.26 -17.73 -17.58
N ASN A 206 11.21 -17.24 -18.24
CA ASN A 206 11.09 -17.29 -19.70
C ASN A 206 11.78 -16.08 -20.32
N THR A 207 12.33 -16.25 -21.53
CA THR A 207 12.66 -15.11 -22.39
C THR A 207 11.36 -14.39 -22.73
N PRO A 208 11.22 -13.07 -22.45
CA PRO A 208 9.96 -12.39 -22.70
C PRO A 208 9.64 -12.33 -24.20
N ASP A 209 8.42 -12.75 -24.56
CA ASP A 209 7.86 -12.67 -25.90
C ASP A 209 7.08 -11.35 -26.04
N VAL A 210 7.80 -10.32 -26.47
CA VAL A 210 7.23 -8.97 -26.65
C VAL A 210 6.19 -8.92 -27.76
N GLU A 211 6.27 -9.80 -28.77
CA GLU A 211 5.30 -9.85 -29.85
C GLU A 211 3.97 -10.43 -29.35
N LEU A 212 4.02 -11.51 -28.56
CA LEU A 212 2.85 -12.09 -27.92
C LEU A 212 2.19 -11.10 -26.96
N ILE A 213 2.98 -10.37 -26.16
CA ILE A 213 2.44 -9.32 -25.27
C ILE A 213 1.69 -8.29 -26.10
N ARG A 214 2.28 -7.78 -27.18
CA ARG A 214 1.62 -6.79 -28.04
C ARG A 214 0.33 -7.31 -28.64
N ALA A 215 0.34 -8.54 -29.16
CA ALA A 215 -0.84 -9.18 -29.76
C ALA A 215 -1.96 -9.45 -28.73
N SER A 216 -1.62 -9.57 -27.45
CA SER A 216 -2.58 -9.88 -26.36
C SER A 216 -3.37 -8.67 -25.86
N PHE A 217 -2.99 -7.45 -26.23
CA PHE A 217 -3.66 -6.21 -25.80
C PHE A 217 -4.01 -5.32 -27.01
N PRO A 218 -5.16 -4.61 -27.01
CA PRO A 218 -5.58 -3.80 -28.14
C PRO A 218 -4.51 -2.83 -28.65
N ASP A 219 -4.45 -2.65 -29.97
CA ASP A 219 -3.67 -1.60 -30.62
C ASP A 219 -4.32 -0.23 -30.39
N VAL A 220 -3.96 0.37 -29.27
CA VAL A 220 -4.08 1.83 -29.06
C VAL A 220 -2.88 2.51 -29.73
N ASP A 221 -2.91 3.84 -29.87
CA ASP A 221 -1.86 4.66 -30.50
C ASP A 221 -0.54 4.58 -29.70
N SER A 222 0.08 3.41 -29.76
CA SER A 222 0.70 2.78 -28.59
C SER A 222 2.03 3.40 -28.25
N LEU A 223 2.75 3.91 -29.26
CA LEU A 223 4.03 4.58 -29.07
C LEU A 223 3.85 6.01 -28.57
N TYR A 224 2.85 6.76 -29.06
CA TYR A 224 2.58 8.11 -28.57
C TYR A 224 2.13 8.08 -27.11
N ASP A 225 1.14 7.23 -26.78
CA ASP A 225 0.67 7.09 -25.41
C ASP A 225 1.73 6.51 -24.47
N HIS A 226 2.52 5.54 -24.93
CA HIS A 226 3.67 5.05 -24.16
C HIS A 226 4.63 6.18 -23.81
N ASN A 227 5.08 6.94 -24.79
CA ASN A 227 6.02 8.04 -24.58
C ASN A 227 5.41 9.13 -23.68
N ARG A 228 4.13 9.43 -23.84
CA ARG A 228 3.40 10.39 -23.01
C ARG A 228 3.33 9.93 -21.54
N ILE A 229 2.94 8.68 -21.29
CA ILE A 229 2.84 8.11 -19.94
C ILE A 229 4.23 8.00 -19.31
N LYS A 230 5.24 7.54 -20.05
CA LYS A 230 6.64 7.48 -19.61
C LYS A 230 7.16 8.87 -19.22
N ALA A 231 6.95 9.88 -20.08
CA ALA A 231 7.38 11.25 -19.82
C ALA A 231 6.67 11.84 -18.60
N LEU A 232 5.38 11.57 -18.42
CA LEU A 232 4.61 12.00 -17.26
C LEU A 232 5.16 11.39 -15.96
N LEU A 233 5.36 10.08 -15.95
CA LEU A 233 5.93 9.35 -14.82
C LEU A 233 7.34 9.86 -14.48
N LYS A 234 8.19 10.03 -15.49
CA LYS A 234 9.54 10.56 -15.31
C LYS A 234 9.54 11.98 -14.73
N ALA A 235 8.71 12.87 -15.27
CA ALA A 235 8.60 14.23 -14.77
C ALA A 235 8.18 14.28 -13.30
N ALA A 236 7.21 13.44 -12.89
CA ALA A 236 6.80 13.35 -11.50
C ALA A 236 7.92 12.82 -10.59
N CYS A 237 8.61 11.75 -11.02
CA CYS A 237 9.76 11.18 -10.31
C CYS A 237 10.87 12.21 -10.10
N ASP A 238 11.22 12.95 -11.15
CA ASP A 238 12.31 13.94 -11.14
C ASP A 238 11.96 15.22 -10.35
N SER A 239 10.66 15.51 -10.17
CA SER A 239 10.17 16.75 -9.54
C SER A 239 9.97 16.68 -8.02
N THR A 240 10.03 15.48 -7.43
CA THR A 240 9.71 15.29 -6.01
C THR A 240 10.90 15.69 -5.12
N ALA A 241 10.68 16.62 -4.18
CA ALA A 241 11.72 17.12 -3.29
C ALA A 241 11.33 17.02 -1.80
N ILE A 242 12.30 16.68 -0.94
CA ILE A 242 12.13 16.80 0.52
C ILE A 242 12.39 18.26 0.91
N VAL A 243 11.46 18.85 1.66
CA VAL A 243 11.53 20.24 2.13
C VAL A 243 11.54 20.28 3.64
N GLY A 244 12.38 21.16 4.20
CA GLY A 244 12.56 21.32 5.64
C GLY A 244 13.64 20.38 6.20
N ASP A 245 13.62 20.23 7.53
CA ASP A 245 14.61 19.42 8.24
C ASP A 245 14.36 17.93 8.00
N VAL A 246 15.45 17.20 7.74
CA VAL A 246 15.44 15.74 7.63
C VAL A 246 15.77 15.17 9.02
N PRO A 247 14.82 14.52 9.70
CA PRO A 247 15.05 14.04 11.05
C PRO A 247 16.02 12.86 11.07
N GLU A 248 16.86 12.80 12.09
CA GLU A 248 17.59 11.57 12.43
C GLU A 248 16.64 10.57 13.10
N LEU A 249 16.57 9.37 12.51
CA LEU A 249 15.73 8.28 12.98
C LEU A 249 16.58 7.18 13.64
N SER A 250 15.96 6.51 14.60
CA SER A 250 16.44 5.27 15.22
C SER A 250 15.42 4.16 14.99
N TYR A 251 15.83 2.90 15.19
CA TYR A 251 15.03 1.70 14.86
C TYR A 251 13.56 1.73 15.33
N ASN A 252 13.30 2.34 16.48
CA ASN A 252 11.97 2.36 17.08
C ASN A 252 11.16 3.62 16.78
N ASP A 253 11.73 4.60 16.08
CA ASP A 253 11.11 5.90 15.86
C ASP A 253 9.99 5.81 14.82
N TYR A 254 8.99 6.66 15.03
CA TYR A 254 7.95 6.90 14.03
C TYR A 254 8.31 8.14 13.22
N CYS A 255 8.04 8.05 11.93
CA CYS A 255 8.11 9.17 11.01
C CYS A 255 6.73 9.36 10.37
N LEU A 256 6.19 10.57 10.47
CA LEU A 256 5.06 11.00 9.66
C LEU A 256 5.60 11.61 8.37
N ILE A 257 5.31 10.95 7.26
CA ILE A 257 5.62 11.44 5.91
C ILE A 257 4.38 12.17 5.40
N SER A 258 4.53 13.43 5.00
CA SER A 258 3.47 14.21 4.36
C SER A 258 3.88 14.52 2.93
N PHE A 259 3.11 14.03 1.96
CA PHE A 259 3.38 14.29 0.54
C PHE A 259 2.34 15.27 -0.03
N TYR A 260 2.79 16.49 -0.36
CA TYR A 260 2.01 17.54 -1.00
C TYR A 260 2.12 17.40 -2.52
N PHE A 261 1.15 16.74 -3.16
CA PHE A 261 1.23 16.44 -4.59
C PHE A 261 1.25 17.67 -5.49
N ASP A 262 0.43 18.67 -5.19
CA ASP A 262 0.34 19.88 -6.04
C ASP A 262 1.66 20.68 -6.01
N LEU A 263 2.44 20.54 -4.93
CA LEU A 263 3.75 21.17 -4.77
C LEU A 263 4.92 20.23 -5.14
N GLN A 264 4.65 18.93 -5.29
CA GLN A 264 5.67 17.88 -5.41
C GLN A 264 6.69 17.91 -4.25
N THR A 265 6.23 18.20 -3.03
CA THR A 265 7.10 18.31 -1.85
C THR A 265 6.75 17.31 -0.77
N ILE A 266 7.77 16.83 -0.07
CA ILE A 266 7.65 15.91 1.06
C ILE A 266 8.18 16.61 2.31
N THR A 267 7.44 16.49 3.40
CA THR A 267 7.93 16.84 4.74
C THR A 267 7.98 15.60 5.62
N LEU A 268 8.94 15.59 6.55
CA LEU A 268 9.23 14.47 7.43
C LEU A 268 9.18 14.96 8.88
N GLU A 269 8.32 14.37 9.70
CA GLU A 269 8.18 14.71 11.13
C GLU A 269 8.50 13.46 11.94
N LYS A 270 9.57 13.48 12.74
CA LYS A 270 9.82 12.44 13.75
C LYS A 270 8.84 12.61 14.90
N ILE A 271 8.21 11.52 15.32
CA ILE A 271 7.21 11.52 16.39
C ILE A 271 7.53 10.39 17.38
N GLU A 272 7.38 10.69 18.67
CA GLU A 272 7.47 9.71 19.75
C GLU A 272 6.34 8.67 19.65
N ALA A 273 6.64 7.42 19.99
CA ALA A 273 5.74 6.28 19.78
C ALA A 273 4.37 6.44 20.46
N ASP A 274 4.31 7.05 21.65
CA ASP A 274 3.09 7.25 22.43
C ASP A 274 2.13 8.29 21.80
N GLN A 275 2.67 9.21 21.00
CA GLN A 275 1.94 10.29 20.33
C GLN A 275 1.73 10.03 18.83
N ALA A 276 2.50 9.12 18.23
CA ALA A 276 2.56 8.87 16.80
C ALA A 276 1.19 8.74 16.13
N VAL A 277 0.35 7.81 16.61
CA VAL A 277 -0.99 7.57 16.02
C VAL A 277 -1.94 8.74 16.23
N ALA A 278 -1.92 9.37 17.40
CA ALA A 278 -2.78 10.53 17.67
C ALA A 278 -2.42 11.70 16.75
N ARG A 279 -1.12 12.00 16.63
CA ARG A 279 -0.59 13.04 15.76
C ARG A 279 -0.91 12.79 14.28
N TYR A 280 -0.80 11.54 13.83
CA TYR A 280 -1.20 11.14 12.49
C TYR A 280 -2.69 11.39 12.22
N PHE A 281 -3.57 11.01 13.14
CA PHE A 281 -5.02 11.23 12.98
C PHE A 281 -5.40 12.71 13.01
N ASP A 282 -4.72 13.52 13.82
CA ASP A 282 -4.94 14.97 13.84
C ASP A 282 -4.56 15.61 12.50
N LYS A 283 -3.46 15.15 11.88
CA LYS A 283 -3.01 15.63 10.56
C LYS A 283 -3.98 15.24 9.45
N GLU A 284 -4.44 13.98 9.44
CA GLU A 284 -5.48 13.54 8.48
C GLU A 284 -6.77 14.38 8.59
N ARG A 285 -7.13 14.84 9.79
CA ARG A 285 -8.33 15.65 9.99
C ARG A 285 -8.17 17.10 9.56
N GLN A 286 -6.95 17.65 9.64
CA GLN A 286 -6.69 19.08 9.45
C GLN A 286 -6.36 19.46 8.01
N SER A 287 -5.98 18.50 7.16
CA SER A 287 -5.51 18.80 5.80
C SER A 287 -5.97 17.74 4.81
N GLU A 288 -6.59 18.21 3.74
CA GLU A 288 -6.89 17.40 2.54
C GLU A 288 -5.84 17.62 1.43
N GLU A 289 -4.87 18.52 1.67
CA GLU A 289 -3.88 18.96 0.67
C GLU A 289 -2.67 18.02 0.57
N ALA A 290 -2.44 17.20 1.60
CA ALA A 290 -1.31 16.28 1.67
C ALA A 290 -1.75 14.83 1.93
N ASP A 291 -0.96 13.91 1.39
CA ASP A 291 -1.10 12.49 1.64
C ASP A 291 -0.20 12.07 2.80
N PHE A 292 -0.81 11.76 3.94
CA PHE A 292 -0.07 11.42 5.16
C PHE A 292 0.17 9.92 5.29
N VAL A 293 1.33 9.50 5.76
CA VAL A 293 1.52 8.13 6.25
C VAL A 293 2.40 8.13 7.48
N LEU A 294 1.94 7.43 8.51
CA LEU A 294 2.73 7.15 9.69
C LEU A 294 3.43 5.81 9.52
N VAL A 295 4.76 5.83 9.61
CA VAL A 295 5.61 4.67 9.38
C VAL A 295 6.67 4.56 10.45
N ARG A 296 7.19 3.35 10.64
CA ARG A 296 8.35 3.08 11.49
C ARG A 296 9.55 2.77 10.61
N GLY A 297 10.72 3.26 10.99
CA GLY A 297 11.96 2.98 10.28
C GLY A 297 13.19 3.53 10.98
N SER A 298 14.34 2.93 10.69
CA SER A 298 15.63 3.29 11.31
C SER A 298 16.42 4.36 10.58
N SER A 299 16.03 4.71 9.34
CA SER A 299 16.65 5.80 8.57
C SER A 299 15.74 6.26 7.44
N ILE A 300 16.01 7.44 6.87
CA ILE A 300 15.25 7.96 5.73
C ILE A 300 15.47 7.11 4.46
N GLU A 301 16.67 6.59 4.26
CA GLU A 301 17.01 5.68 3.15
C GLU A 301 16.19 4.39 3.23
N GLN A 302 16.02 3.85 4.45
CA GLN A 302 15.17 2.69 4.66
C GLN A 302 13.69 3.02 4.37
N LEU A 303 13.21 4.19 4.82
CA LEU A 303 11.85 4.63 4.54
C LEU A 303 11.60 4.85 3.04
N LYS A 304 12.57 5.39 2.29
CA LYS A 304 12.51 5.53 0.82
C LYS A 304 12.34 4.17 0.15
N THR A 305 13.08 3.17 0.61
CA THR A 305 13.00 1.79 0.10
C THR A 305 11.66 1.13 0.43
N MET A 306 11.12 1.36 1.63
CA MET A 306 9.87 0.74 2.10
C MET A 306 8.61 1.41 1.55
N TYR A 307 8.66 2.73 1.32
CA TYR A 307 7.53 3.57 0.94
C TYR A 307 7.84 4.45 -0.27
N PRO A 308 8.36 3.90 -1.39
CA PRO A 308 8.82 4.68 -2.53
C PRO A 308 7.70 5.55 -3.14
N ASN A 309 6.44 5.09 -3.03
CA ASN A 309 5.27 5.86 -3.42
C ASN A 309 5.10 7.19 -2.68
N TYR A 310 5.57 7.31 -1.43
CA TYR A 310 5.56 8.56 -0.68
C TYR A 310 6.81 9.42 -0.89
N PHE A 311 7.82 8.86 -1.57
CA PHE A 311 9.05 9.57 -1.95
C PHE A 311 9.10 9.95 -3.43
N GLY A 312 8.02 9.69 -4.17
CA GLY A 312 7.99 9.90 -5.61
C GLY A 312 8.93 8.98 -6.39
N ASP A 313 9.44 7.93 -5.76
CA ASP A 313 10.46 7.08 -6.36
C ASP A 313 9.83 5.95 -7.17
N ILE A 314 10.03 5.99 -8.47
CA ILE A 314 9.63 4.92 -9.41
C ILE A 314 10.82 4.51 -10.28
N SER A 315 12.04 4.76 -9.82
CA SER A 315 13.28 4.57 -10.59
C SER A 315 13.41 3.13 -11.10
N ASP A 316 13.06 2.14 -10.28
CA ASP A 316 13.05 0.71 -10.66
C ASP A 316 12.12 0.44 -11.84
N PHE A 317 10.94 1.06 -11.86
CA PHE A 317 9.99 0.90 -12.95
C PHE A 317 10.46 1.62 -14.22
N LEU A 318 11.06 2.81 -14.09
CA LEU A 318 11.64 3.53 -15.23
C LEU A 318 12.82 2.77 -15.85
N ALA A 319 13.68 2.17 -15.01
CA ALA A 319 14.77 1.32 -15.46
C ALA A 319 14.27 0.07 -16.22
N LEU A 320 13.20 -0.56 -15.73
CA LEU A 320 12.53 -1.66 -16.45
C LEU A 320 12.03 -1.19 -17.83
N ILE A 321 11.49 0.03 -17.93
CA ILE A 321 11.06 0.60 -19.22
C ILE A 321 12.22 0.75 -20.20
N GLU A 322 13.36 1.23 -19.70
CA GLU A 322 14.56 1.47 -20.51
C GLU A 322 15.24 0.17 -20.97
N GLN A 323 15.16 -0.90 -20.18
CA GLN A 323 15.68 -2.22 -20.55
C GLN A 323 14.85 -2.92 -21.63
N HIS A 324 13.56 -2.60 -21.75
CA HIS A 324 12.63 -3.25 -22.69
C HIS A 324 11.85 -2.26 -23.56
N PRO A 325 12.51 -1.43 -24.39
CA PRO A 325 11.83 -0.41 -25.20
C PRO A 325 10.93 -1.01 -26.30
N SER A 326 11.19 -2.25 -26.72
CA SER A 326 10.48 -2.92 -27.82
C SER A 326 9.05 -3.33 -27.52
N ILE A 327 8.63 -3.32 -26.25
CA ILE A 327 7.27 -3.74 -25.85
C ILE A 327 6.16 -2.82 -26.42
N PHE A 328 6.52 -1.62 -26.90
CA PHE A 328 5.62 -0.70 -27.60
C PHE A 328 6.14 -0.24 -28.97
N ALA A 329 7.28 -0.78 -29.46
CA ALA A 329 7.96 -0.30 -30.67
C ALA A 329 7.36 -0.82 -31.97
#